data_AF-A0A087APN4-F1
#
_entry.id   AF-A0A087APN4-F1
#
_cell.length_a   1.000
_cell.length_b   1.000
_cell.length_c   1.000
_cell.angle_alpha   90.00
_cell.angle_beta   90.00
_cell.angle_gamma   90.00
#
_symmetry.space_group_name_H-M   'P 1'
#
loop_
_entity.id
_entity.type
_entity.pdbx_description
1 polymer ?
#
loop_
_entity_poly.entity_id
_entity_poly.type
_entity_poly.pdbx_seq_one_letter_code
_entity_poly.pdbx_strand_id
1 'polypeptide(L)'
;MWAHQHNMWHDVHKISMATVRWALAMLFFSSWFPYSTSFVESHFNETTAQVFYGVIVLLVTIANMFLSHSLASANPDDTTLTAQIHEQQAFLSADLAVKCIGLALAFIYPPAMMISIIVAALIISVGPYLRKGPLATAHRQ
;
A
#
# COMPACT_ATOMS: atom_id res chain seq x y z
N MET A 1 4.79 1.76 2.88
CA MET A 1 4.32 0.40 3.25
C MET A 1 4.77 0.00 4.65
N TRP A 2 6.07 -0.26 4.89
CA TRP A 2 6.55 -0.73 6.21
C TRP A 2 6.17 0.21 7.37
N ALA A 3 6.42 1.52 7.25
CA ALA A 3 6.09 2.47 8.32
C ALA A 3 4.59 2.48 8.65
N HIS A 4 3.75 2.36 7.62
CA HIS A 4 2.31 2.28 7.81
C HIS A 4 1.91 0.99 8.54
N GLN A 5 2.48 -0.14 8.12
CA GLN A 5 2.22 -1.42 8.78
C GLN A 5 2.69 -1.39 10.23
N HIS A 6 3.89 -0.89 10.49
CA HIS A 6 4.46 -0.80 11.83
C HIS A 6 3.59 0.05 12.76
N ASN A 7 3.13 1.21 12.29
CA ASN A 7 2.24 2.07 13.07
C ASN A 7 0.92 1.38 13.43
N MET A 8 0.33 0.64 12.48
CA MET A 8 -0.91 -0.09 12.74
C MET A 8 -0.73 -1.21 13.76
N TRP A 9 0.44 -1.87 13.76
CA TRP A 9 0.69 -3.02 14.63
C TRP A 9 0.99 -2.64 16.08
N HIS A 10 1.27 -1.36 16.35
CA HIS A 10 1.50 -0.89 17.71
C HIS A 10 0.27 -1.03 18.61
N ASP A 11 -0.93 -0.87 18.04
CA ASP A 11 -2.20 -0.86 18.77
C ASP A 11 -2.95 -2.22 18.73
N VAL A 12 -2.34 -3.25 18.13
CA VAL A 12 -2.99 -4.55 17.89
C VAL A 12 -2.86 -5.48 19.09
N HIS A 13 -4.00 -5.87 19.67
CA HIS A 13 -4.05 -6.74 20.83
C HIS A 13 -4.44 -8.19 20.49
N LYS A 14 -5.18 -8.42 19.40
CA LYS A 14 -5.60 -9.75 18.92
C LYS A 14 -5.16 -10.00 17.48
N ILE A 15 -4.57 -11.17 17.24
CA ILE A 15 -4.15 -11.63 15.90
C ILE A 15 -4.99 -12.86 15.52
N SER A 16 -5.65 -12.80 14.38
CA SER A 16 -6.42 -13.93 13.83
C SER A 16 -5.62 -14.73 12.81
N MET A 17 -6.00 -15.99 12.57
CA MET A 17 -5.36 -16.82 11.53
C MET A 17 -5.51 -16.23 10.13
N ALA A 18 -6.61 -15.51 9.86
CA ALA A 18 -6.80 -14.77 8.62
C ALA A 18 -5.75 -13.65 8.47
N THR A 19 -5.45 -12.94 9.56
CA THR A 19 -4.41 -11.90 9.59
C THR A 19 -3.05 -12.47 9.21
N VAL A 20 -2.68 -13.62 9.79
CA VAL A 20 -1.41 -14.30 9.48
C VAL A 20 -1.33 -14.69 8.00
N ARG A 21 -2.40 -15.25 7.43
CA ARG A 21 -2.45 -15.64 6.02
C ARG A 21 -2.25 -14.45 5.08
N TRP A 22 -2.89 -13.31 5.35
CA TRP A 22 -2.73 -12.11 4.54
C TRP A 22 -1.36 -11.46 4.70
N ALA A 23 -0.78 -11.49 5.91
CA ALA A 23 0.59 -11.06 6.15
C ALA A 23 1.59 -11.92 5.36
N LEU A 24 1.43 -13.24 5.36
CA LEU A 24 2.27 -14.14 4.56
C LEU A 24 2.12 -13.88 3.06
N ALA A 25 0.90 -13.68 2.56
CA ALA A 25 0.67 -13.35 1.15
C ALA A 25 1.34 -12.03 0.76
N MET A 26 1.21 -10.98 1.59
CA MET A 26 1.86 -9.69 1.38
C MET A 26 3.39 -9.83 1.36
N LEU A 27 3.97 -10.57 2.30
CA LEU A 27 5.42 -10.83 2.37
C LEU A 27 5.90 -11.63 1.15
N PHE A 28 5.14 -12.64 0.73
CA PHE A 28 5.43 -13.42 -0.45
C PHE A 28 5.50 -12.54 -1.71
N PHE A 29 4.51 -11.68 -1.97
CA PHE A 29 4.59 -10.79 -3.14
C PHE A 29 5.70 -9.74 -3.00
N SER A 30 5.96 -9.27 -1.77
CA SER A 30 7.04 -8.31 -1.52
C SER A 30 8.43 -8.90 -1.79
N SER A 31 8.62 -10.21 -1.63
CA SER A 31 9.91 -10.83 -1.94
C SER A 31 10.25 -10.82 -3.44
N TRP A 32 9.30 -10.49 -4.31
CA TRP A 32 9.54 -10.32 -5.74
C TRP A 32 10.13 -8.95 -6.09
N PHE A 33 10.12 -7.98 -5.17
CA PHE A 33 10.63 -6.63 -5.46
C PHE A 33 12.09 -6.61 -5.95
N PRO A 34 13.05 -7.33 -5.35
CA PRO A 34 14.44 -7.32 -5.83
C PRO A 34 14.57 -7.76 -7.29
N TYR A 35 13.89 -8.86 -7.65
CA TYR A 35 13.91 -9.40 -9.01
C TYR A 35 13.19 -8.49 -10.01
N SER A 36 11.96 -8.10 -9.70
CA SER A 36 11.13 -7.28 -10.60
C SER A 36 11.70 -5.89 -10.84
N THR A 37 12.36 -5.30 -9.83
CA THR A 37 13.07 -4.01 -9.98
C THR A 37 14.24 -4.14 -10.94
N SER A 38 15.07 -5.19 -10.79
CA SER A 38 16.18 -5.46 -11.72
C SER A 38 15.71 -5.78 -13.13
N PHE A 39 14.55 -6.45 -13.27
CA PHE A 39 13.96 -6.75 -14.56
C PHE A 39 13.48 -5.49 -15.29
N VAL A 40 12.81 -4.57 -14.59
CA VAL A 40 12.41 -3.26 -15.12
C VAL A 40 13.62 -2.40 -15.46
N GLU A 41 14.67 -2.42 -14.64
CA GLU A 41 15.91 -1.69 -14.94
C GLU A 41 16.52 -2.15 -16.27
N SER A 42 16.60 -3.47 -16.48
CA SER A 42 17.18 -4.06 -17.69
C SER A 42 16.32 -3.87 -18.96
N HIS A 43 14.99 -3.75 -18.78
CA HIS A 43 14.02 -3.68 -19.88
C HIS A 43 13.05 -2.51 -19.69
N PHE A 44 13.59 -1.32 -19.42
CA PHE A 44 12.81 -0.17 -18.97
C PHE A 44 11.71 0.28 -19.94
N ASN A 45 11.99 0.20 -21.24
CA ASN A 45 11.05 0.59 -22.30
C ASN A 45 10.17 -0.56 -22.79
N GLU A 46 10.22 -1.73 -22.15
CA GLU A 46 9.39 -2.87 -22.51
C GLU A 46 8.10 -2.90 -21.70
N THR A 47 6.97 -3.02 -22.39
CA THR A 47 5.65 -3.12 -21.77
C THR A 47 5.57 -4.29 -20.79
N THR A 48 6.16 -5.43 -21.15
CA THR A 48 6.12 -6.66 -20.33
C THR A 48 6.77 -6.44 -18.97
N ALA A 49 7.92 -5.77 -18.91
CA ALA A 49 8.63 -5.52 -17.66
C ALA A 49 7.86 -4.57 -16.75
N GLN A 50 7.32 -3.49 -17.34
CA GLN A 50 6.53 -2.49 -16.64
C GLN A 50 5.22 -3.07 -16.10
N VAL A 51 4.50 -3.84 -16.91
CA VAL A 51 3.26 -4.53 -16.51
C VAL A 51 3.54 -5.54 -15.41
N PHE A 52 4.60 -6.35 -15.54
CA PHE A 52 4.96 -7.34 -14.53
C PHE A 52 5.25 -6.70 -13.17
N TYR A 53 6.05 -5.64 -13.14
CA TYR A 53 6.32 -4.88 -11.92
C TYR A 53 5.04 -4.24 -11.35
N GLY A 54 4.22 -3.64 -12.21
CA GLY A 54 2.95 -3.04 -11.81
C GLY A 54 1.99 -4.04 -11.17
N VAL A 55 1.88 -5.24 -11.73
CA VAL A 55 1.07 -6.34 -11.16
C VAL A 55 1.55 -6.73 -9.77
N ILE A 56 2.87 -6.87 -9.57
CA ILE A 56 3.43 -7.18 -8.23
C ILE A 56 3.06 -6.10 -7.22
N VAL A 57 3.21 -4.83 -7.58
CA VAL A 57 2.86 -3.69 -6.71
C VAL A 57 1.36 -3.67 -6.38
N LEU A 58 0.49 -3.99 -7.35
CA LEU A 58 -0.96 -4.10 -7.12
C LEU A 58 -1.29 -5.26 -6.18
N LEU A 59 -0.69 -6.44 -6.37
CA LEU A 59 -0.90 -7.60 -5.49
C LEU A 59 -0.47 -7.31 -4.05
N VAL A 60 0.67 -6.64 -3.86
CA VAL A 60 1.12 -6.20 -2.54
C VAL A 60 0.13 -5.21 -1.91
N THR A 61 -0.39 -4.27 -2.70
CA THR A 61 -1.37 -3.26 -2.23
C THR A 61 -2.68 -3.93 -1.81
N ILE A 62 -3.18 -4.87 -2.62
CA ILE A 62 -4.40 -5.65 -2.32
C ILE A 62 -4.22 -6.52 -1.08
N ALA A 63 -3.09 -7.23 -0.97
CA ALA A 63 -2.78 -8.03 0.22
C ALA A 63 -2.73 -7.17 1.49
N ASN A 64 -2.19 -5.96 1.39
CA ASN A 64 -2.18 -4.99 2.49
C ASN A 64 -3.60 -4.54 2.88
N MET A 65 -4.50 -4.30 1.91
CA MET A 65 -5.90 -3.95 2.20
C MET A 65 -6.64 -5.06 2.96
N PHE A 66 -6.47 -6.32 2.54
CA PHE A 66 -7.07 -7.47 3.23
C PHE A 66 -6.47 -7.71 4.61
N LEU A 67 -5.17 -7.51 4.76
CA LEU A 67 -4.49 -7.58 6.04
C LEU A 67 -5.08 -6.57 7.02
N SER A 68 -5.14 -5.29 6.64
CA SER A 68 -5.78 -4.24 7.44
C SER A 68 -7.24 -4.57 7.78
N HIS A 69 -8.02 -5.08 6.82
CA HIS A 69 -9.41 -5.46 7.09
C HIS A 69 -9.53 -6.61 8.10
N SER A 70 -8.68 -7.62 7.98
CA SER A 70 -8.66 -8.76 8.91
C SER A 70 -8.24 -8.36 10.34
N LEU A 71 -7.39 -7.34 10.45
CA LEU A 71 -6.98 -6.72 11.71
C LEU A 71 -8.14 -5.99 12.40
N ALA A 72 -8.92 -5.19 11.66
CA ALA A 72 -10.14 -4.56 12.17
C ALA A 72 -11.15 -5.61 12.64
N SER A 73 -11.39 -6.64 11.82
CA SER A 73 -12.35 -7.70 12.16
C SER A 73 -11.94 -8.52 13.38
N ALA A 74 -10.64 -8.66 13.67
CA ALA A 74 -10.14 -9.34 14.87
C ALA A 74 -10.22 -8.48 16.14
N ASN A 75 -10.34 -7.15 16.01
CA ASN A 75 -10.35 -6.19 17.12
C ASN A 75 -11.59 -5.27 17.03
N PRO A 76 -12.83 -5.82 17.03
CA PRO A 76 -14.05 -5.01 16.83
C PRO A 76 -14.31 -4.01 17.96
N ASP A 77 -13.77 -4.29 19.16
CA ASP A 77 -13.92 -3.43 20.34
C ASP A 77 -13.06 -2.15 20.25
N ASP A 78 -12.07 -2.12 19.34
CA ASP A 78 -11.20 -0.96 19.13
C ASP A 78 -11.75 -0.08 17.99
N THR A 79 -12.61 0.85 18.40
CA THR A 79 -13.22 1.84 17.49
C THR A 79 -12.18 2.78 16.87
N THR A 80 -11.05 3.03 17.54
CA THR A 80 -9.98 3.91 17.04
C THR A 80 -9.19 3.23 15.93
N LEU A 81 -8.83 1.96 16.11
CA LEU A 81 -8.17 1.14 15.10
C LEU A 81 -9.05 0.96 13.87
N THR A 82 -10.35 0.69 14.08
CA THR A 82 -11.32 0.51 12.99
C THR A 82 -11.48 1.79 12.15
N ALA A 83 -11.54 2.96 12.79
CA ALA A 83 -11.60 4.24 12.09
C ALA A 83 -10.32 4.54 11.30
N GLN A 84 -9.14 4.27 11.89
CA GLN A 84 -7.85 4.42 11.21
C GLN A 84 -7.75 3.51 9.97
N ILE A 85 -8.23 2.26 10.09
CA ILE A 85 -8.26 1.30 8.97
C ILE A 85 -9.19 1.76 7.86
N HIS A 86 -10.37 2.29 8.18
CA HIS A 86 -11.29 2.81 7.17
C HIS A 86 -10.70 4.01 6.42
N GLU A 87 -10.06 4.95 7.12
CA GLU A 87 -9.35 6.07 6.49
C GLU A 87 -8.22 5.55 5.59
N GLN A 88 -7.41 4.62 6.08
CA GLN A 88 -6.35 3.99 5.29
C GLN A 88 -6.92 3.32 4.03
N GLN A 89 -8.03 2.59 4.13
CA GLN A 89 -8.63 1.92 2.99
C GLN A 89 -9.07 2.91 1.91
N ALA A 90 -9.57 4.09 2.27
CA ALA A 90 -9.88 5.13 1.30
C ALA A 90 -8.62 5.61 0.55
N PHE A 91 -7.50 5.83 1.27
CA PHE A 91 -6.22 6.20 0.65
C PHE A 91 -5.64 5.08 -0.23
N LEU A 92 -5.68 3.83 0.23
CA LEU A 92 -5.23 2.67 -0.55
C LEU A 92 -6.08 2.45 -1.80
N SER A 93 -7.38 2.73 -1.74
CA SER A 93 -8.27 2.65 -2.90
C SER A 93 -7.92 3.71 -3.95
N ALA A 94 -7.60 4.94 -3.52
CA ALA A 94 -7.13 5.99 -4.41
C ALA A 94 -5.76 5.65 -5.04
N ASP A 95 -4.83 5.11 -4.24
CA ASP A 95 -3.53 4.61 -4.72
C ASP A 95 -3.68 3.48 -5.74
N LEU A 96 -4.59 2.53 -5.49
CA LEU A 96 -4.91 1.46 -6.41
C LEU A 96 -5.45 2.02 -7.73
N ALA A 97 -6.34 3.01 -7.69
CA ALA A 97 -6.88 3.66 -8.88
C ALA A 97 -5.77 4.34 -9.72
N VAL A 98 -4.86 5.08 -9.08
CA VAL A 98 -3.73 5.72 -9.75
C VAL A 98 -2.82 4.68 -10.42
N LYS A 99 -2.51 3.58 -9.73
CA LYS A 99 -1.70 2.48 -10.28
C LYS A 99 -2.39 1.76 -11.42
N CYS A 100 -3.71 1.53 -11.35
CA CYS A 100 -4.48 0.93 -12.44
C CYS A 100 -4.48 1.82 -13.70
N ILE A 101 -4.60 3.14 -13.53
CA ILE A 101 -4.47 4.10 -14.64
C ILE A 101 -3.05 4.04 -15.22
N GLY A 102 -2.02 4.05 -14.38
CA GLY A 102 -0.64 3.89 -14.80
C GLY A 102 -0.37 2.60 -15.58
N LEU A 103 -0.95 1.49 -15.12
CA LEU A 103 -0.85 0.19 -15.78
C LEU A 103 -1.54 0.20 -17.15
N ALA A 104 -2.72 0.80 -17.27
CA ALA A 104 -3.40 0.95 -18.55
C ALA A 104 -2.58 1.81 -19.54
N LEU A 105 -1.96 2.89 -19.06
CA LEU A 105 -1.09 3.75 -19.86
C LEU A 105 0.23 3.06 -20.26
N ALA A 106 0.70 2.07 -19.50
CA ALA A 106 1.92 1.33 -19.79
C ALA A 106 1.86 0.58 -21.14
N PHE A 107 0.67 0.24 -21.63
CA PHE A 107 0.51 -0.38 -22.95
C PHE A 107 0.83 0.56 -24.12
N ILE A 108 0.77 1.88 -23.91
CA ILE A 108 1.07 2.90 -24.91
C ILE A 108 2.45 3.51 -24.63
N TYR A 109 2.75 3.79 -23.37
CA TYR A 109 4.01 4.36 -22.90
C TYR A 109 4.49 3.58 -21.68
N PRO A 110 5.36 2.56 -21.84
CA PRO A 110 5.75 1.65 -20.76
C PRO A 110 6.22 2.34 -19.47
N PRO A 111 7.03 3.42 -19.51
CA PRO A 111 7.45 4.11 -18.29
C PRO A 111 6.30 4.77 -17.50
N ALA A 112 5.09 4.87 -18.05
CA ALA A 112 3.91 5.38 -17.34
C ALA A 112 3.62 4.62 -16.04
N MET A 113 3.89 3.30 -16.00
CA MET A 113 3.68 2.51 -14.79
C MET A 113 4.57 3.01 -13.66
N MET A 114 5.88 3.16 -13.89
CA MET A 114 6.80 3.66 -12.89
C MET A 114 6.46 5.08 -12.42
N ILE A 115 6.09 5.97 -13.34
CA ILE A 115 5.66 7.33 -13.00
C ILE A 115 4.44 7.27 -12.07
N SER A 116 3.45 6.42 -12.38
CA SER A 116 2.25 6.28 -11.55
C SER A 116 2.58 5.79 -10.13
N ILE A 117 3.54 4.87 -9.99
CA ILE A 117 3.97 4.35 -8.68
C ILE A 117 4.62 5.46 -7.86
N ILE A 118 5.48 6.28 -8.47
CA ILE A 118 6.12 7.42 -7.80
C ILE A 118 5.07 8.44 -7.37
N VAL A 119 4.14 8.79 -8.26
CA VAL A 119 3.04 9.72 -7.95
C VAL A 119 2.18 9.19 -6.80
N ALA A 120 1.79 7.92 -6.84
CA ALA A 120 1.00 7.29 -5.80
C ALA A 120 1.75 7.25 -4.45
N ALA A 121 3.06 6.94 -4.47
CA ALA A 121 3.90 6.95 -3.28
C ALA A 121 4.00 8.36 -2.65
N LEU A 122 4.10 9.41 -3.46
CA LEU A 122 4.09 10.80 -2.99
C LEU A 122 2.75 11.17 -2.36
N ILE A 123 1.63 10.82 -3.01
CA ILE A 123 0.28 11.09 -2.49
C ILE A 123 0.08 10.43 -1.12
N ILE A 124 0.45 9.16 -0.97
CA ILE A 124 0.34 8.44 0.32
C ILE A 124 1.30 9.03 1.36
N SER A 125 2.53 9.35 0.98
CA SER A 125 3.55 9.79 1.94
C SER A 125 3.29 11.20 2.45
N VAL A 126 2.72 12.08 1.63
CA VAL A 126 2.49 13.50 1.98
C VAL A 126 1.07 13.75 2.48
N GLY A 127 0.07 13.04 1.94
CA GLY A 127 -1.35 13.25 2.24
C GLY A 127 -1.70 13.25 3.74
N PRO A 128 -1.23 12.27 4.54
CA PRO A 128 -1.49 12.23 5.98
C PRO A 128 -0.87 13.41 6.75
N TYR A 129 0.29 13.92 6.32
CA TYR A 129 0.93 15.07 6.96
C TYR A 129 0.24 16.39 6.63
N LEU A 130 -0.33 16.54 5.43
CA LEU A 130 -1.10 17.72 5.07
C LEU A 130 -2.45 17.79 5.81
N ARG A 131 -3.03 16.63 6.14
CA ARG A 131 -4.31 16.53 6.86
C ARG A 131 -4.16 16.70 8.37
N LYS A 132 -3.03 16.31 8.95
CA LYS A 132 -2.62 16.71 10.31
C LYS A 132 -2.04 18.12 10.27
N GLY A 133 -2.92 19.13 10.17
CA GLY A 133 -2.50 20.53 10.28
C GLY A 133 -1.67 20.80 11.55
N PRO A 134 -0.88 21.88 11.60
CA PRO A 134 0.07 22.19 12.69
C PRO A 134 -0.53 22.34 14.11
N LEU A 135 -1.83 22.11 14.30
CA LEU A 135 -2.56 22.38 15.53
C LEU A 135 -2.74 21.15 16.45
N ALA A 136 -2.30 19.95 16.06
CA ALA A 136 -2.46 18.74 16.87
C ALA A 136 -1.35 18.49 17.91
N THR A 137 -0.31 19.33 17.94
CA THR A 137 0.82 19.21 18.90
C THR A 137 0.55 19.86 20.27
N ALA A 138 -0.58 20.53 20.46
CA ALA A 138 -0.85 21.31 21.67
C ALA A 138 -1.43 20.51 22.87
N HIS A 139 -1.80 19.23 22.70
CA HIS A 139 -2.51 18.47 23.75
C HIS A 139 -1.75 17.25 24.32
N ARG A 140 -0.43 17.16 24.12
CA ARG A 140 0.43 16.16 24.77
C ARG A 140 1.53 16.80 25.61
N GLN A 141 1.15 17.64 26.58
CA GLN A 141 1.96 17.94 27.76
C GLN A 141 1.11 17.71 29.00
#